data_AF-V6L217-F1
#
_entry.id   AF-V6L217-F1
#
_cell.length_a   1.000
_cell.length_b   1.000
_cell.length_c   1.000
_cell.angle_alpha   90.00
_cell.angle_beta   90.00
_cell.angle_gamma   90.00
#
_symmetry.space_group_name_H-M   'P 1'
#
loop_
_entity.id
_entity.type
_entity.pdbx_description
1 polymer ?
#
loop_
_entity_poly.entity_id
_entity_poly.type
_entity_poly.pdbx_seq_one_letter_code
_entity_poly.pdbx_strand_id
1 'polypeptide(L)' 'MTKNVNVRFPDDVHRAAVAAAAVDDRSLNSWLVAVVRRAAEVQKEAERTPPLRGSDTGMG' A
#
# COMPACT_ATOMS: atom_id res chain seq x y z
N MET A 1 17.38 2.45 -11.69
CA MET A 1 18.18 2.69 -10.46
C MET A 1 17.37 2.23 -9.26
N THR A 2 17.98 1.45 -8.35
CA THR A 2 17.39 1.04 -7.07
C THR A 2 18.10 1.78 -5.94
N LYS A 3 17.34 2.19 -4.91
CA LYS A 3 17.90 2.73 -3.67
C LYS A 3 17.74 1.69 -2.56
N ASN A 4 18.78 1.49 -1.77
CA ASN A 4 18.69 0.65 -0.59
C ASN A 4 17.94 1.40 0.51
N VAL A 5 17.04 0.70 1.19
CA VAL A 5 16.25 1.24 2.31
C VAL A 5 16.47 0.35 3.51
N ASN A 6 16.71 0.96 4.68
CA ASN A 6 16.78 0.25 5.94
C ASN A 6 15.49 0.50 6.72
N VAL A 7 14.71 -0.56 6.95
CA VAL A 7 13.44 -0.50 7.68
C VAL A 7 13.59 -1.29 8.97
N ARG A 8 13.18 -0.69 10.09
CA ARG A 8 13.15 -1.36 11.39
C ARG A 8 11.73 -1.76 11.70
N PHE A 9 11.51 -3.06 11.88
CA PHE A 9 10.24 -3.60 12.33
C PHE A 9 10.35 -4.02 13.80
N PRO A 10 9.29 -3.83 14.60
CA PRO A 10 9.10 -4.64 15.79
C PRO A 10 9.17 -6.14 15.46
N ASP A 11 9.66 -6.96 16.40
CA ASP A 11 9.92 -8.38 16.15
C ASP A 11 8.67 -9.18 15.71
N ASP A 12 7.53 -8.87 16.30
CA ASP A 12 6.24 -9.46 15.97
C ASP A 12 5.83 -9.11 14.53
N VAL A 13 5.99 -7.84 14.13
CA VAL A 13 5.72 -7.38 12.77
C VAL A 13 6.68 -8.03 11.77
N HIS A 14 7.97 -8.15 12.12
CA HIS A 14 8.95 -8.83 11.27
C HIS A 14 8.56 -10.30 11.04
N ARG A 15 8.20 -11.04 12.11
CA ARG A 15 7.76 -12.44 12.00
C ARG A 15 6.51 -12.58 11.13
N ALA A 16 5.52 -11.70 11.32
CA ALA A 16 4.31 -11.69 10.51
C ALA A 16 4.61 -11.43 9.02
N ALA A 17 5.50 -10.47 8.72
CA ALA A 17 5.90 -10.16 7.35
C ALA A 17 6.66 -11.31 6.68
N VAL A 18 7.56 -11.99 7.41
CA VAL A 18 8.27 -13.19 6.91
C VAL A 18 7.29 -14.31 6.60
N ALA A 19 6.34 -14.58 7.49
CA ALA A 19 5.33 -15.63 7.27
C ALA A 19 4.44 -15.30 6.07
N ALA A 20 3.97 -14.07 5.93
CA ALA A 20 3.16 -13.63 4.79
C ALA A 20 3.93 -13.73 3.46
N ALA A 21 5.21 -13.36 3.45
CA ALA A 21 6.06 -13.51 2.26
C ALA A 21 6.23 -14.98 1.85
N ALA A 22 6.38 -15.89 2.82
CA ALA A 22 6.49 -17.32 2.55
C ALA A 22 5.19 -17.91 1.98
N VAL A 23 4.02 -17.47 2.45
CA VAL A 23 2.72 -17.87 1.89
C VAL A 23 2.60 -17.47 0.41
N ASP A 24 3.15 -16.32 0.04
CA ASP A 24 3.16 -15.81 -1.33
C ASP A 24 4.30 -16.37 -2.21
N ASP A 25 5.08 -17.34 -1.71
CA ASP A 25 6.29 -17.89 -2.36
C ASP A 25 7.29 -16.82 -2.81
N ARG A 26 7.53 -15.83 -1.95
CA ARG A 26 8.40 -14.68 -2.22
C ARG A 26 9.42 -14.48 -1.12
N SER A 27 10.56 -13.89 -1.49
CA SER A 27 11.45 -13.28 -0.51
C SER A 27 10.77 -12.09 0.17
N LEU A 28 11.11 -11.83 1.43
CA LEU A 28 10.55 -10.71 2.21
C LEU A 28 10.68 -9.37 1.45
N ASN A 29 11.83 -9.12 0.81
CA ASN A 29 12.04 -7.89 0.05
C ASN A 29 11.09 -7.78 -1.16
N SER A 30 10.94 -8.85 -1.94
CA SER A 30 10.03 -8.87 -3.09
C SER A 30 8.58 -8.69 -2.66
N TRP A 31 8.21 -9.33 -1.55
CA TRP A 31 6.88 -9.21 -0.95
C TRP A 31 6.60 -7.77 -0.48
N LEU A 32 7.52 -7.14 0.27
CA LEU A 32 7.39 -5.75 0.73
C LEU A 32 7.23 -4.77 -0.44
N VAL A 33 8.00 -4.94 -1.52
CA VAL A 33 7.87 -4.09 -2.72
C VAL A 33 6.47 -4.22 -3.32
N ALA A 34 5.90 -5.43 -3.38
CA ALA A 34 4.55 -5.63 -3.89
C ALA A 34 3.49 -4.96 -3.01
N VAL A 35 3.62 -5.08 -1.68
CA VAL A 35 2.73 -4.42 -0.71
C VAL A 35 2.78 -2.90 -0.86
N VAL A 36 3.98 -2.31 -0.91
CA VAL A 36 4.15 -0.86 -1.06
C VAL A 36 3.57 -0.36 -2.38
N ARG A 37 3.77 -1.08 -3.49
CA ARG A 37 3.18 -0.72 -4.79
C ARG A 37 1.66 -0.75 -4.73
N ARG A 38 1.07 -1.80 -4.15
CA ARG A 38 -0.38 -1.91 -4.01
C ARG A 38 -0.95 -0.76 -3.18
N ALA A 39 -0.31 -0.44 -2.05
CA ALA A 39 -0.73 0.68 -1.21
C ALA A 39 -0.65 2.02 -1.97
N ALA A 40 0.40 2.24 -2.75
CA ALA A 40 0.55 3.46 -3.56
C ALA A 40 -0.53 3.60 -4.65
N GLU A 41 -0.92 2.51 -5.32
CA GLU A 41 -2.00 2.55 -6.31
C GLU A 41 -3.36 2.86 -5.69
N VAL A 42 -3.65 2.32 -4.50
CA VAL A 42 -4.89 2.66 -3.77
C VAL A 42 -4.94 4.15 -3.41
N GLN A 43 -3.82 4.74 -2.99
CA GLN A 43 -3.76 6.17 -2.69
C GLN A 43 -3.98 7.02 -3.94
N LYS A 44 -3.36 6.67 -5.06
CA LYS A 44 -3.59 7.37 -6.34
C LYS A 44 -5.05 7.32 -6.81
N GLU A 45 -5.75 6.21 -6.53
CA GLU A 45 -7.16 6.08 -6.87
C GLU A 45 -8.03 6.98 -5.98
N ALA A 46 -7.72 7.05 -4.68
CA ALA A 46 -8.38 7.94 -3.76
C ALA A 46 -8.20 9.42 -4.15
N GLU A 47 -7.02 9.82 -4.61
CA GLU A 47 -6.73 11.18 -5.08
C GLU A 47 -7.46 11.53 -6.40
N ARG A 48 -7.73 10.54 -7.26
CA ARG A 48 -8.39 10.73 -8.56
C ARG A 48 -9.91 10.83 -8.47
N THR A 49 -10.51 10.38 -7.36
CA THR A 49 -11.94 10.49 -7.14
C THR A 49 -12.24 11.85 -6.50
N PRO A 50 -12.85 12.81 -7.21
CA PRO A 50 -13.29 14.04 -6.56
C PRO A 50 -14.27 13.68 -5.45
N PRO A 51 -14.28 14.38 -4.29
CA PRO A 51 -15.39 14.23 -3.36
C PRO A 51 -16.66 14.44 -4.18
N LEU A 52 -17.61 13.50 -4.07
CA LEU A 52 -18.91 13.57 -4.75
C LEU A 52 -19.41 15.00 -4.62
N ARG A 53 -19.33 15.76 -5.71
CA ARG A 53 -19.74 17.16 -5.74
C ARG A 53 -21.22 17.08 -5.44
N GLY A 54 -21.58 17.44 -4.20
CA GLY A 54 -22.96 17.45 -3.74
C GLY A 54 -23.75 18.11 -4.85
N SER A 55 -24.69 17.34 -5.40
CA SER A 55 -25.60 17.78 -6.43
C SER A 55 -26.27 19.04 -5.90
N ASP A 56 -25.76 20.16 -6.40
CA ASP A 56 -26.28 21.50 -6.26
C ASP A 56 -27.68 21.45 -6.87
N THR A 57 -28.64 21.00 -6.09
CA THR A 57 -30.06 21.03 -6.47
C THR A 57 -30.55 22.42 -6.10
N GLY A 58 -29.98 23.42 -6.79
CA GLY A 58 -30.64 24.68 -7.02
C GLY A 58 -31.79 24.41 -7.97
N MET A 59 -32.99 24.21 -7.43
CA MET A 59 -34.25 24.41 -8.11
C MET A 59 -35.07 25.30 -7.19
N GLY A 60 -35.26 26.55 -7.63
CA GLY A 60 -36.10 27.54 -6.97
C GLY A 60 -37.56 27.41 -7.32
#